data_AF-A0A7Y2RDU9-F1
#
_entry.id   AF-A0A7Y2RDU9-F1
#
_cell.length_a   1.000
_cell.length_b   1.000
_cell.length_c   1.000
_cell.angle_alpha   90.00
_cell.angle_beta   90.00
_cell.angle_gamma   90.00
#
_symmetry.space_group_name_H-M   'P 1'
#
loop_
_entity.id
_entity.type
_entity.pdbx_description
1 polymer ?
#
loop_
_entity_poly.entity_id
_entity_poly.type
_entity_poly.pdbx_seq_one_letter_code
_entity_poly.pdbx_strand_id
1 'polypeptide(L)' 'MFKITVVGTGYVGLSNEVLFARAHQVISLDIDQSLVDKINHKISPIGDN' A
#
# COMPACT_ATOMS: atom_id res chain seq x y z
N MET A 1 5.90 -17.70 -3.20
CA MET A 1 6.31 -16.28 -3.30
C MET A 1 5.62 -15.69 -4.52
N PHE A 2 4.71 -14.73 -4.36
CA PHE A 2 4.00 -14.09 -5.45
C PHE A 2 4.44 -12.63 -5.63
N LYS A 3 4.20 -12.07 -6.83
CA LYS A 3 4.23 -10.63 -7.09
C LYS A 3 2.78 -10.15 -7.13
N ILE A 4 2.41 -9.28 -6.21
CA ILE A 4 1.04 -8.82 -6.01
C ILE A 4 1.00 -7.32 -6.29
N THR A 5 0.13 -6.90 -7.20
CA THR A 5 -0.17 -5.48 -7.41
C THR A 5 -1.50 -5.15 -6.74
N VAL A 6 -1.48 -4.16 -5.86
CA VAL A 6 -2.69 -3.61 -5.22
C VAL A 6 -2.99 -2.27 -5.90
N VAL A 7 -4.19 -2.14 -6.47
CA VAL A 7 -4.63 -0.91 -7.14
C VAL A 7 -5.57 -0.15 -6.20
N GLY A 8 -5.16 1.05 -5.82
CA GLY A 8 -5.80 1.88 -4.80
C GLY A 8 -5.21 1.65 -3.41
N THR A 9 -4.78 2.73 -2.77
CA THR A 9 -4.09 2.75 -1.45
C THR A 9 -4.95 3.35 -0.35
N GLY A 10 -6.26 3.14 -0.43
CA GLY A 10 -7.21 3.45 0.64
C GLY A 10 -7.16 2.41 1.77
N TYR A 11 -8.12 2.49 2.71
CA TYR A 11 -8.21 1.63 3.89
C TYR A 11 -8.08 0.13 3.60
N VAL A 12 -8.87 -0.36 2.64
CA VAL A 12 -8.90 -1.79 2.27
C VAL A 12 -7.62 -2.21 1.52
N GLY A 13 -7.14 -1.36 0.62
CA GLY A 13 -5.94 -1.62 -0.18
C GLY A 13 -4.70 -1.70 0.72
N LEU A 14 -4.47 -0.67 1.51
CA LEU A 14 -3.33 -0.57 2.42
C LEU A 14 -3.32 -1.71 3.47
N SER A 15 -4.48 -2.05 4.04
CA SER A 15 -4.54 -3.13 5.03
C SER A 15 -4.11 -4.48 4.45
N ASN A 16 -4.57 -4.79 3.23
CA ASN A 16 -4.22 -6.04 2.55
C ASN A 16 -2.77 -6.03 2.05
N GLU A 17 -2.30 -4.91 1.50
CA GLU A 17 -0.94 -4.82 0.95
C GLU A 17 0.12 -5.02 2.05
N VAL A 18 -0.09 -4.43 3.24
CA VAL A 18 0.79 -4.60 4.40
C VAL A 18 0.78 -6.05 4.89
N LEU A 19 -0.38 -6.71 4.92
CA LEU A 19 -0.49 -8.12 5.28
C LEU A 19 0.28 -9.00 4.30
N PHE A 20 0.08 -8.81 2.99
CA PHE A 20 0.74 -9.60 1.95
C PHE A 20 2.24 -9.34 1.86
N ALA A 21 2.71 -8.12 2.14
CA ALA A 21 4.12 -7.74 2.11
C ALA A 21 4.98 -8.54 3.11
N ARG A 22 4.36 -9.19 4.10
CA ARG A 22 5.04 -10.09 5.04
C ARG A 22 5.57 -11.38 4.40
N ALA A 23 4.99 -11.81 3.27
CA ALA A 23 5.29 -13.11 2.64
C ALA A 23 5.50 -13.04 1.12
N HIS A 24 5.13 -11.92 0.49
CA HIS A 24 5.13 -11.74 -0.96
C HIS A 24 5.71 -10.38 -1.34
N GLN A 25 6.15 -10.24 -2.59
CA GLN A 25 6.52 -8.93 -3.13
C GLN A 25 5.24 -8.19 -3.50
N VAL A 26 5.02 -7.02 -2.92
CA VAL A 26 3.82 -6.20 -3.15
C VAL A 26 4.21 -4.89 -3.82
N ILE A 27 3.40 -4.45 -4.79
CA ILE A 27 3.52 -3.17 -5.49
C ILE A 27 2.18 -2.45 -5.35
N SER A 28 2.20 -1.25 -4.79
CA SER A 28 1.04 -0.39 -4.67
C SER A 28 0.95 0.55 -5.87
N LEU A 29 -0.22 0.62 -6.50
CA LEU A 29 -0.51 1.54 -7.59
C LEU A 29 -1.64 2.48 -7.16
N ASP A 30 -1.36 3.77 -7.15
CA ASP A 30 -2.35 4.82 -6.92
C ASP A 30 -2.18 5.95 -7.93
N ILE A 31 -3.26 6.66 -8.21
CA ILE A 31 -3.25 7.85 -9.07
C ILE A 31 -2.79 9.09 -8.29
N ASP A 32 -2.95 9.08 -6.97
CA ASP A 32 -2.55 10.19 -6.11
C ASP A 32 -1.08 10.08 -5.72
N GLN A 33 -0.25 10.92 -6.35
CA GLN A 33 1.19 10.98 -6.10
C GLN A 33 1.52 11.23 -4.62
N SER A 34 0.69 11.97 -3.88
CA SER A 34 0.94 12.26 -2.47
C SER A 34 0.81 11.02 -1.60
N LEU A 35 -0.08 10.09 -1.94
CA LEU A 35 -0.23 8.80 -1.25
C LEU A 35 0.97 7.90 -1.56
N VAL A 36 1.36 7.83 -2.83
CA VAL A 36 2.56 7.10 -3.29
C VAL A 36 3.81 7.58 -2.55
N ASP A 37 4.00 8.89 -2.45
CA ASP A 37 5.14 9.48 -1.77
C ASP A 37 5.14 9.13 -0.28
N LYS A 38 4.00 9.23 0.42
CA LYS A 38 3.90 8.84 1.84
C LYS A 38 4.28 7.37 2.04
N ILE A 39 3.73 6.45 1.24
CA ILE A 39 4.02 5.01 1.33
C ILE A 39 5.51 4.73 1.09
N ASN A 40 6.11 5.36 0.07
CA ASN A 40 7.55 5.22 -0.21
C ASN A 40 8.43 5.74 0.95
N HIS A 41 7.97 6.76 1.67
CA HIS A 41 8.61 7.27 2.89
C HIS A 41 8.21 6.49 4.16
N LYS A 42 7.48 5.37 4.03
CA LYS A 42 6.98 4.54 5.15
C LYS A 42 6.06 5.30 6.11
N ILE A 43 5.37 6.31 5.60
CA ILE A 43 4.35 7.08 6.32
C ILE A 43 2.99 6.53 5.90
N SER A 44 2.17 6.13 6.87
CA SER A 44 0.81 5.68 6.57
C SER A 44 0.01 6.84 5.95
N PRO A 45 -0.57 6.69 4.74
CA PRO A 45 -1.40 7.72 4.13
C PRO A 45 -2.75 7.89 4.83
N ILE A 46 -3.17 6.90 5.61
CA ILE A 46 -4.41 6.88 6.38
C ILE A 46 -4.09 6.81 7.88
N GLY A 47 -4.81 7.62 8.66
CA GLY A 47 -4.86 7.50 10.11
C GLY A 47 -6.20 6.89 10.49
N ASP A 48 -6.18 5.88 11.35
CA ASP A 48 -7.39 5.40 12.02
C ASP A 48 -7.71 6.35 13.18
N ASN A 49 -8.95 6.85 13.20
CA ASN A 49 -9.50 7.63 14.33
C ASN A 49 -10.00 6.69 15.43
#